data_AF-X1HWR3-F1
#
_entry.id   AF-X1HWR3-F1
#
_cell.length_a   1.000
_cell.length_b   1.000
_cell.length_c   1.000
_cell.angle_alpha   90.00
_cell.angle_beta   90.00
_cell.angle_gamma   90.00
#
_symmetry.space_group_name_H-M   'P 1'
#
loop_
_entity.id
_entity.type
_entity.pdbx_description
1 polymer ?
#
loop_
_entity_poly.entity_id
_entity_poly.type
_entity_poly.pdbx_seq_one_letter_code
_entity_poly.pdbx_strand_id
1 'polypeptide(L)'
;MLEFFRQSDTYHQGRITDKEFYQQACELLEVCALDQTEFYNAFNSIIADLNLEMVELIRKIKTLNNLKIICMSNINSSHWTYLKKQKWNIWELFDEFILSHEIHMTKPDPKVFEYALKKAGCKPEEIIFIDDGFNNVRSARVLGINS
;
A
#
# COMPACT_ATOMS: atom_id res chain seq x y z
N MET A 1 21.74 5.93 6.02
CA MET A 1 20.96 4.75 5.56
C MET A 1 19.81 4.41 6.51
N LEU A 2 20.03 4.14 7.80
CA LEU A 2 18.95 3.87 8.77
C LEU A 2 17.95 5.04 8.94
N GLU A 3 18.45 6.28 8.86
CA GLU A 3 17.62 7.49 8.98
C GLU A 3 16.71 7.70 7.77
N PHE A 4 17.19 7.37 6.56
CA PHE A 4 16.38 7.35 5.34
C PHE A 4 15.19 6.40 5.46
N PHE A 5 15.44 5.18 5.97
CA PHE A 5 14.39 4.19 6.13
C PHE A 5 13.34 4.63 7.15
N ARG A 6 13.76 5.28 8.24
CA ARG A 6 12.82 5.83 9.23
C ARG A 6 11.95 6.95 8.66
N GLN A 7 12.54 7.84 7.85
CA GLN A 7 11.81 8.92 7.17
C GLN A 7 10.85 8.34 6.12
N SER A 8 11.30 7.34 5.36
CA SER A 8 10.48 6.57 4.43
C SER A 8 9.28 5.94 5.15
N ASP A 9 9.45 5.35 6.33
CA ASP A 9 8.34 4.80 7.12
C ASP A 9 7.31 5.87 7.49
N THR A 10 7.76 7.06 7.93
CA THR A 10 6.83 8.17 8.24
C THR A 10 6.07 8.67 7.01
N TYR A 11 6.70 8.63 5.83
CA TYR A 11 6.07 8.97 4.56
C TYR A 11 5.06 7.90 4.12
N HIS A 12 5.40 6.61 4.25
CA HIS A 12 4.47 5.51 3.99
C HIS A 12 3.27 5.51 4.94
N GLN A 13 3.43 6.06 6.15
CA GLN A 13 2.34 6.32 7.09
C GLN A 13 1.67 7.68 6.87
N GLY A 14 2.02 8.44 5.83
CA GLY A 14 1.39 9.74 5.52
C GLY A 14 1.53 10.78 6.63
N ARG A 15 2.58 10.67 7.47
CA ARG A 15 2.85 11.63 8.56
C ARG A 15 3.63 12.85 8.08
N ILE A 16 4.22 12.77 6.90
CA ILE A 16 4.88 13.87 6.22
C ILE A 16 4.33 13.98 4.80
N THR A 17 4.32 15.20 4.27
CA THR A 17 3.87 15.53 2.93
C THR A 17 4.91 15.14 1.87
N ASP A 18 4.49 15.08 0.61
CA ASP A 18 5.40 14.91 -0.53
C ASP A 18 6.51 15.98 -0.54
N LYS A 19 6.19 17.23 -0.18
CA LYS A 19 7.18 18.31 -0.12
C LYS A 19 8.22 18.08 0.97
N GLU A 20 7.78 17.67 2.16
CA GLU A 20 8.68 17.39 3.28
C GLU A 20 9.56 16.16 3.01
N PHE A 21 8.99 15.11 2.43
CA PHE A 21 9.76 13.92 2.02
C PHE A 21 10.82 14.26 0.98
N TYR A 22 10.47 15.07 -0.03
CA TYR A 22 11.44 15.56 -1.02
C TYR A 22 12.57 16.37 -0.38
N GLN A 23 12.25 17.32 0.52
CA GLN A 23 13.27 18.12 1.22
C GLN A 23 14.22 17.25 2.02
N GLN A 24 13.69 16.29 2.79
CA GLN A 24 14.49 15.34 3.56
C GLN A 24 15.37 14.45 2.67
N ALA A 25 14.84 14.00 1.53
CA ALA A 25 15.60 13.20 0.57
C ALA A 25 16.75 14.01 -0.05
N CYS A 26 16.54 15.28 -0.42
CA CYS A 26 17.59 16.17 -0.91
C CYS A 26 18.69 16.39 0.13
N GLU A 27 18.31 16.65 1.38
CA GLU A 27 19.26 16.84 2.48
C GLU A 27 20.10 15.57 2.72
N LEU A 28 19.46 14.40 2.74
CA LEU A 28 20.13 13.16 3.11
C LEU A 28 20.98 12.55 1.99
N LEU A 29 20.50 12.64 0.75
CA LEU A 29 21.22 12.10 -0.40
C LEU A 29 22.28 13.08 -0.94
N GLU A 30 22.35 14.29 -0.37
CA GLU A 30 23.20 15.40 -0.83
C GLU A 30 22.96 15.76 -2.32
N VAL A 31 21.80 15.38 -2.86
CA VAL A 31 21.43 15.61 -4.26
C VAL A 31 20.58 16.86 -4.35
N CYS A 32 21.23 18.01 -4.48
CA CYS A 32 20.60 19.28 -4.82
C CYS A 32 20.42 19.50 -6.34
N ALA A 33 20.66 18.47 -7.16
CA ALA A 33 20.71 18.61 -8.62
C ALA A 33 19.38 18.36 -9.32
N LEU A 34 18.46 17.60 -8.71
CA LEU A 34 17.14 17.31 -9.29
C LEU A 34 16.11 18.30 -8.78
N ASP A 35 15.23 18.76 -9.65
CA ASP A 35 14.01 19.42 -9.19
C ASP A 35 13.00 18.39 -8.62
N GLN A 36 11.96 18.87 -7.94
CA GLN A 36 10.98 18.01 -7.30
C GLN A 36 10.25 17.09 -8.29
N THR A 37 10.06 17.54 -9.54
CA THR A 37 9.39 16.76 -10.58
C THR A 37 10.30 15.61 -11.03
N GLU A 38 11.57 15.90 -11.29
CA GLU A 38 12.57 14.91 -11.67
C GLU A 38 12.76 13.86 -10.56
N PHE A 39 12.84 14.31 -9.31
CA PHE A 39 12.89 13.42 -8.15
C PHE A 39 11.71 12.43 -8.15
N TYR A 40 10.48 12.93 -8.28
CA TYR A 40 9.31 12.06 -8.24
C TYR A 40 9.13 11.19 -9.49
N ASN A 41 9.62 11.62 -10.65
CA ASN A 41 9.69 10.77 -11.83
C ASN A 41 10.61 9.57 -11.56
N ALA A 42 11.79 9.81 -10.99
CA ALA A 42 12.71 8.74 -10.62
C ALA A 42 12.14 7.87 -9.48
N PHE A 43 11.61 8.47 -8.43
CA PHE A 43 11.06 7.76 -7.26
C PHE A 43 9.85 6.88 -7.61
N ASN A 44 9.00 7.32 -8.55
CA ASN A 44 7.83 6.56 -8.98
C ASN A 44 8.16 5.50 -10.04
N SER A 45 9.37 5.52 -10.63
CA SER A 45 9.80 4.54 -11.64
C SER A 45 9.92 3.09 -11.13
N ILE A 46 9.91 2.90 -9.80
CA ILE A 46 9.85 1.57 -9.17
C ILE A 46 8.52 0.86 -9.44
N ILE A 47 7.47 1.61 -9.77
CA ILE A 47 6.15 1.05 -10.07
C ILE A 47 6.21 0.40 -11.45
N ALA A 48 6.17 -0.93 -11.44
CA ALA A 48 6.11 -1.75 -12.65
C ALA A 48 4.70 -1.77 -13.27
N ASP A 49 4.59 -2.40 -14.44
CA ASP A 49 3.32 -2.66 -15.10
C ASP A 49 2.39 -3.59 -14.31
N LEU A 50 1.11 -3.58 -14.68
CA LEU A 50 0.11 -4.48 -14.11
C LEU A 50 0.48 -5.95 -14.31
N ASN A 51 0.33 -6.72 -13.24
CA ASN A 51 0.22 -8.16 -13.34
C ASN A 51 -1.18 -8.54 -13.85
N LEU A 52 -1.30 -8.79 -15.15
CA LEU A 52 -2.56 -9.13 -15.80
C LEU A 52 -3.17 -10.45 -15.27
N GLU A 53 -2.34 -11.41 -14.86
CA GLU A 53 -2.83 -12.67 -14.28
C GLU A 53 -3.55 -12.43 -12.94
N MET A 54 -3.00 -11.54 -12.10
CA MET A 54 -3.64 -11.13 -10.85
C MET A 54 -4.93 -10.36 -11.09
N VAL A 55 -4.96 -9.49 -12.11
CA VAL A 55 -6.18 -8.77 -12.50
C VAL A 55 -7.29 -9.75 -12.91
N GLU A 56 -6.96 -10.74 -13.74
CA GLU A 56 -7.92 -11.76 -14.17
C GLU A 56 -8.35 -12.68 -13.03
N LEU A 57 -7.46 -12.99 -12.08
CA LEU A 57 -7.81 -13.72 -10.87
C LEU A 57 -8.84 -12.95 -10.04
N ILE A 58 -8.62 -11.65 -9.77
CA ILE A 58 -9.55 -10.82 -9.00
C ILE A 58 -10.90 -10.71 -9.72
N ARG A 59 -10.90 -10.57 -11.05
CA ARG A 59 -12.13 -10.59 -11.85
C ARG A 59 -12.92 -11.87 -11.67
N LYS A 60 -12.26 -13.04 -11.72
CA LYS A 60 -12.90 -14.34 -11.45
C LYS A 60 -13.44 -14.41 -10.04
N ILE A 61 -12.69 -13.96 -9.04
CA ILE A 61 -13.16 -13.93 -7.64
C ILE A 61 -14.40 -13.04 -7.50
N LYS A 62 -14.47 -11.89 -8.18
CA LYS A 62 -15.66 -11.03 -8.18
C LYS A 62 -16.91 -11.70 -8.77
N THR A 63 -16.77 -12.70 -9.64
CA THR A 63 -17.92 -13.48 -10.13
C THR A 63 -18.46 -14.47 -9.10
N LEU A 64 -17.69 -14.78 -8.06
CA LEU A 64 -18.16 -15.56 -6.93
C LEU A 64 -19.05 -14.66 -6.07
N ASN A 65 -20.30 -15.06 -5.86
CA ASN A 65 -21.22 -14.29 -5.03
C ASN A 65 -20.72 -14.23 -3.57
N ASN A 66 -21.03 -13.12 -2.89
CA ASN A 66 -20.81 -12.90 -1.44
C ASN A 66 -19.37 -12.73 -0.97
N LEU A 67 -18.43 -12.35 -1.85
CA LEU A 67 -17.07 -11.97 -1.43
C LEU A 67 -16.89 -10.45 -1.50
N LYS A 68 -16.31 -9.89 -0.43
CA LYS A 68 -15.82 -8.51 -0.39
C LYS A 68 -14.32 -8.51 -0.65
N ILE A 69 -13.86 -7.74 -1.63
CA ILE A 69 -12.45 -7.64 -2.00
C ILE A 69 -11.90 -6.30 -1.53
N ILE A 70 -10.97 -6.33 -0.58
CA ILE A 70 -10.34 -5.13 -0.01
C ILE A 70 -8.87 -5.10 -0.43
N CYS A 71 -8.42 -4.00 -1.04
CA CYS A 71 -7.00 -3.78 -1.31
C CYS A 71 -6.33 -3.15 -0.07
N MET A 72 -5.41 -3.85 0.58
CA MET A 72 -4.66 -3.33 1.73
C MET A 72 -3.17 -3.18 1.40
N SER A 73 -2.68 -1.95 1.29
CA SER A 73 -1.34 -1.67 0.79
C SER A 73 -0.55 -0.69 1.66
N ASN A 74 0.72 -1.02 1.89
CA ASN A 74 1.70 -0.05 2.37
C ASN A 74 2.14 0.80 1.17
N ILE A 75 1.56 1.99 1.01
CA ILE A 75 1.82 2.87 -0.13
C ILE A 75 1.80 4.32 0.34
N ASN A 76 2.73 5.12 -0.20
CA ASN A 76 2.77 6.57 0.03
C ASN A 76 1.88 7.34 -0.97
N SER A 77 1.66 8.62 -0.70
CA SER A 77 0.79 9.49 -1.49
C SER A 77 1.27 9.69 -2.95
N SER A 78 2.58 9.81 -3.18
CA SER A 78 3.11 10.01 -4.54
C SER A 78 2.93 8.77 -5.40
N HIS A 79 3.26 7.58 -4.88
CA HIS A 79 3.02 6.31 -5.55
C HIS A 79 1.54 6.09 -5.84
N TRP A 80 0.65 6.37 -4.87
CA TRP A 80 -0.79 6.25 -5.08
C TRP A 80 -1.29 7.20 -6.17
N THR A 81 -0.84 8.46 -6.15
CA THR A 81 -1.20 9.46 -7.18
C THR A 81 -0.69 9.04 -8.56
N TYR A 82 0.54 8.52 -8.63
CA TYR A 82 1.11 8.00 -9.87
C TYR A 82 0.31 6.81 -10.42
N LEU A 83 -0.06 5.86 -9.57
CA LEU A 83 -0.91 4.72 -9.93
C LEU A 83 -2.27 5.17 -10.46
N LYS A 84 -2.93 6.11 -9.80
CA LYS A 84 -4.24 6.64 -10.23
C LYS A 84 -4.22 7.33 -11.59
N LYS A 85 -3.07 7.85 -12.03
CA LYS A 85 -2.88 8.43 -13.37
C LYS A 85 -2.74 7.36 -14.47
N GLN A 86 -2.43 6.12 -14.11
CA GLN A 86 -2.36 5.03 -15.06
C GLN A 86 -3.76 4.67 -15.56
N LYS A 87 -3.90 4.45 -16.87
CA LYS A 87 -5.17 4.12 -17.54
C LYS A 87 -5.54 2.63 -17.39
N TRP A 88 -5.43 2.12 -16.16
CA TRP A 88 -5.52 0.70 -15.85
C TRP A 88 -6.94 0.21 -15.58
N ASN A 89 -7.86 1.08 -15.15
CA ASN A 89 -9.27 0.75 -14.90
C ASN A 89 -9.46 -0.54 -14.07
N ILE A 90 -8.66 -0.69 -13.01
CA ILE A 90 -8.74 -1.83 -12.08
C ILE A 90 -9.37 -1.45 -10.74
N TRP A 91 -9.70 -0.17 -10.55
CA TRP A 91 -10.12 0.35 -9.25
C TRP A 91 -11.47 -0.23 -8.82
N GLU A 92 -12.39 -0.46 -9.77
CA GLU A 92 -13.68 -1.10 -9.52
C GLU A 92 -13.59 -2.58 -9.14
N LEU A 93 -12.41 -3.21 -9.29
CA LEU A 93 -12.20 -4.60 -8.88
C LEU A 93 -12.12 -4.76 -7.37
N PHE A 94 -11.95 -3.67 -6.63
CA PHE A 94 -11.92 -3.63 -5.17
C PHE A 94 -13.13 -2.89 -4.64
N ASP A 95 -13.71 -3.39 -3.57
CA ASP A 95 -14.85 -2.75 -2.90
C ASP A 95 -14.37 -1.67 -1.93
N GLU A 96 -13.17 -1.83 -1.37
CA GLU A 96 -12.52 -0.85 -0.51
C GLU A 96 -11.00 -0.85 -0.67
N PHE A 97 -10.38 0.28 -0.30
CA PHE A 97 -8.94 0.45 -0.20
C PHE A 97 -8.57 0.81 1.25
N ILE A 98 -7.52 0.17 1.76
CA ILE A 98 -6.87 0.47 3.03
C ILE A 98 -5.43 0.84 2.70
N LEU A 99 -5.18 2.14 2.59
CA LEU A 99 -3.89 2.68 2.15
C LEU A 99 -3.14 3.27 3.34
N SER A 100 -1.93 2.81 3.58
CA SER A 100 -1.19 3.16 4.80
C SER A 100 -1.01 4.66 5.02
N HIS A 101 -0.82 5.44 3.95
CA HIS A 101 -0.67 6.89 4.06
C HIS A 101 -1.96 7.61 4.45
N GLU A 102 -3.13 7.04 4.17
CA GLU A 102 -4.42 7.62 4.56
C GLU A 102 -4.81 7.26 5.99
N ILE A 103 -4.41 6.08 6.47
CA ILE A 103 -4.79 5.58 7.79
C ILE A 103 -3.68 5.67 8.85
N HIS A 104 -2.50 6.17 8.48
CA HIS A 104 -1.34 6.35 9.35
C HIS A 104 -0.79 5.09 10.03
N MET A 105 -1.02 3.93 9.42
CA MET A 105 -0.63 2.60 9.90
C MET A 105 -0.07 1.78 8.74
N THR A 106 0.97 0.99 9.01
CA THR A 106 1.59 0.11 8.02
C THR A 106 1.60 -1.33 8.51
N LYS A 107 1.45 -2.28 7.59
CA LYS A 107 1.80 -3.68 7.85
C LYS A 107 3.31 -3.74 8.19
N PRO A 108 3.77 -4.57 9.13
CA PRO A 108 3.03 -5.62 9.83
C PRO A 108 2.45 -5.21 11.20
N ASP A 109 2.20 -3.92 11.48
CA ASP A 109 1.60 -3.51 12.76
C ASP A 109 0.21 -4.16 12.93
N PRO A 110 -0.06 -4.93 14.01
CA PRO A 110 -1.37 -5.55 14.26
C PRO A 110 -2.56 -4.60 14.12
N LYS A 111 -2.39 -3.31 14.42
CA LYS A 111 -3.45 -2.29 14.32
C LYS A 111 -4.04 -2.16 12.92
N VAL A 112 -3.24 -2.36 11.86
CA VAL A 112 -3.75 -2.27 10.48
C VAL A 112 -4.70 -3.43 10.17
N PHE A 113 -4.42 -4.61 10.72
CA PHE A 113 -5.26 -5.79 10.55
C PHE A 113 -6.52 -5.71 11.40
N GLU A 114 -6.43 -5.17 12.63
CA GLU A 114 -7.61 -4.85 13.44
C GLU A 114 -8.53 -3.83 12.75
N TYR A 115 -7.95 -2.83 12.08
CA TYR A 115 -8.70 -1.89 11.25
C TYR A 115 -9.36 -2.60 10.06
N ALA A 116 -8.62 -3.48 9.36
CA ALA A 116 -9.14 -4.25 8.24
C ALA A 116 -10.29 -5.19 8.67
N LEU A 117 -10.21 -5.83 9.83
CA LEU A 117 -11.28 -6.67 10.39
C LEU A 117 -12.56 -5.86 10.62
N LYS A 118 -12.44 -4.66 11.21
CA LYS A 118 -13.59 -3.75 11.39
C LYS A 118 -14.20 -3.32 10.06
N LYS A 119 -13.38 -3.08 9.03
CA LYS A 119 -13.83 -2.75 7.68
C LYS A 119 -14.46 -3.92 6.94
N ALA A 120 -13.93 -5.12 7.12
CA ALA A 120 -14.47 -6.35 6.53
C ALA A 120 -15.86 -6.66 7.09
N GLY A 121 -16.07 -6.47 8.40
CA GLY A 121 -17.37 -6.69 9.05
C GLY A 121 -17.71 -8.17 9.25
N CYS A 122 -16.72 -9.06 9.13
CA CYS A 122 -16.83 -10.50 9.37
C CYS A 122 -15.74 -10.97 10.34
N LYS A 123 -15.77 -12.25 10.72
CA LYS A 123 -14.80 -12.82 11.65
C LYS A 123 -13.45 -13.08 10.96
N PRO A 124 -12.33 -13.08 11.70
CA PRO A 124 -11.00 -13.34 11.11
C PRO A 124 -10.92 -14.63 10.29
N GLU A 125 -11.55 -15.71 10.77
CA GLU A 125 -11.56 -17.01 10.10
C GLU A 125 -12.35 -17.03 8.78
N GLU A 126 -13.13 -15.99 8.48
CA GLU A 126 -13.88 -15.81 7.23
C GLU A 126 -13.08 -15.00 6.20
N ILE A 127 -11.87 -14.57 6.53
CA ILE A 127 -11.00 -13.74 5.67
C ILE A 127 -9.83 -14.58 5.17
N ILE A 128 -9.51 -14.38 3.89
CA ILE A 128 -8.25 -14.81 3.29
C ILE A 128 -7.42 -13.54 2.99
N PHE A 129 -6.22 -13.47 3.57
CA PHE A 129 -5.26 -12.41 3.35
C PHE A 129 -4.07 -12.92 2.51
N ILE A 130 -3.73 -12.19 1.45
CA ILE A 130 -2.67 -12.55 0.50
C ILE A 130 -1.66 -11.40 0.45
N ASP A 131 -0.41 -11.70 0.75
CA ASP A 131 0.70 -10.75 0.79
C ASP A 131 2.03 -11.48 0.62
N ASP A 132 2.99 -10.85 -0.03
CA ASP A 132 4.33 -11.39 -0.24
C ASP A 132 5.25 -11.21 0.99
N GLY A 133 4.91 -10.30 1.88
CA GLY A 133 5.66 -10.03 3.10
C GLY A 133 5.40 -11.07 4.20
N PHE A 134 6.39 -11.91 4.49
CA PHE A 134 6.31 -12.94 5.55
C PHE A 134 5.83 -12.39 6.91
N ASN A 135 6.35 -11.22 7.33
CA ASN A 135 5.94 -10.60 8.60
C ASN A 135 4.49 -10.10 8.57
N ASN A 136 4.00 -9.67 7.40
CA ASN A 136 2.61 -9.24 7.22
C ASN A 136 1.67 -10.45 7.39
N VAL A 137 1.97 -11.54 6.67
CA VAL A 137 1.24 -12.81 6.79
C VAL A 137 1.25 -13.32 8.22
N ARG A 138 2.42 -13.35 8.86
CA ARG A 138 2.55 -13.79 10.26
C ARG A 138 1.69 -12.95 11.20
N SER A 139 1.67 -11.63 11.04
CA SER A 139 0.85 -10.75 11.88
C SER A 139 -0.65 -10.98 11.67
N ALA A 140 -1.09 -11.18 10.43
CA ALA A 140 -2.48 -11.53 10.12
C ALA A 140 -2.89 -12.85 10.79
N ARG A 141 -2.04 -13.89 10.71
CA ARG A 141 -2.30 -15.20 11.33
C ARG A 141 -2.45 -15.13 12.85
N VAL A 142 -1.67 -14.28 13.54
CA VAL A 142 -1.77 -14.08 15.00
C VAL A 142 -3.16 -13.58 15.39
N LEU A 143 -3.86 -12.88 14.50
CA LEU A 143 -5.22 -12.38 14.72
C LEU A 143 -6.31 -13.35 14.22
N GLY A 144 -5.94 -14.56 13.80
CA GLY A 144 -6.87 -15.59 13.33
C GLY A 144 -7.27 -15.47 11.85
N ILE A 145 -6.60 -14.61 11.07
CA ILE A 145 -6.86 -14.46 9.64
C ILE A 145 -6.17 -15.59 8.86
N ASN A 146 -6.88 -16.23 7.91
CA ASN A 146 -6.25 -17.20 7.03
C ASN A 146 -5.31 -16.49 6.04
N SER A 147 -4.05 -16.90 6.00
CA SER A 147 -3.01 -16.28 5.17
C SER A 147 -1.83 -17.21 5.00
#